data_AF-A0A535AI83-F1
#
_entry.id   AF-A0A535AI83-F1
#
_cell.length_a   1.000
_cell.length_b   1.000
_cell.length_c   1.000
_cell.angle_alpha   90.00
_cell.angle_beta   90.00
_cell.angle_gamma   90.00
#
_symmetry.space_group_name_H-M   'P 1'
#
loop_
_entity.id
_entity.type
_entity.pdbx_description
1 polymer ?
#
loop_
_entity_poly.entity_id
_entity_poly.type
_entity_poly.pdbx_seq_one_letter_code
_entity_poly.pdbx_strand_id
1 'polypeptide(L)'
;VIAAGLDGIDRKLTLPPAVTVDPYNLSDKERQAIGVDRLPQSLKEAIANLKRDELLLRALGERLSTSYIAVKELDIDAFAAADEAFEFRQHIYKY
;
A
#
# COMPACT_ATOMS: atom_id res chain seq x y z
N VAL A 1 10.58 2.05 -1.89
CA VAL A 1 10.88 2.54 -3.25
C VAL A 1 12.20 2.00 -3.78
N ILE A 2 13.35 2.22 -3.11
CA ILE A 2 14.67 1.75 -3.60
C ILE A 2 14.70 0.22 -3.86
N ALA A 3 14.23 -0.60 -2.91
CA ALA A 3 14.27 -2.06 -3.04
C ALA A 3 13.52 -2.58 -4.28
N ALA A 4 12.31 -2.08 -4.55
CA ALA A 4 11.53 -2.46 -5.73
C ALA A 4 12.21 -2.03 -7.04
N GLY A 5 12.85 -0.85 -7.06
CA GLY A 5 13.60 -0.39 -8.22
C GLY A 5 14.84 -1.25 -8.51
N LEU A 6 15.60 -1.62 -7.47
CA LEU A 6 16.75 -2.51 -7.61
C LEU A 6 16.34 -3.91 -8.07
N ASP A 7 15.28 -4.50 -7.50
CA ASP A 7 14.75 -5.80 -7.93
C ASP A 7 14.37 -5.81 -9.42
N GLY A 8 13.75 -4.72 -9.89
CA GLY A 8 13.41 -4.57 -11.30
C GLY A 8 14.63 -4.53 -12.23
N ILE A 9 15.71 -3.87 -11.83
CA ILE A 9 16.98 -3.82 -12.57
C ILE A 9 17.65 -5.20 -12.57
N ASP A 10 17.77 -5.82 -11.40
CA ASP A 10 18.45 -7.11 -11.23
C ASP A 10 17.77 -8.22 -12.04
N ARG A 11 16.43 -8.22 -12.04
CA ARG A 11 15.61 -9.19 -12.79
C ARG A 11 15.35 -8.78 -14.24
N LYS A 12 15.84 -7.61 -14.66
CA LYS A 12 15.63 -7.04 -16.01
C LYS A 12 14.16 -7.03 -16.41
N LEU A 13 13.28 -6.60 -15.51
CA LEU A 13 11.85 -6.56 -15.77
C LEU A 13 11.53 -5.57 -16.90
N THR A 14 10.67 -5.99 -17.82
CA THR A 14 10.16 -5.13 -18.89
C THR A 14 9.07 -4.22 -18.32
N LEU A 15 9.18 -2.92 -18.61
CA LEU A 15 8.13 -1.96 -18.26
C LEU A 15 6.86 -2.22 -19.09
N PRO A 16 5.66 -2.10 -18.49
CA PRO A 16 4.43 -2.13 -19.26
C PRO A 16 4.34 -0.91 -20.20
N PRO A 17 3.46 -0.96 -21.23
CA PRO A 17 3.20 0.18 -22.09
C PRO A 17 2.78 1.43 -21.28
N ALA A 18 3.17 2.60 -21.77
CA ALA A 18 2.79 3.86 -21.14
C ALA A 18 1.28 4.10 -21.28
N VAL A 19 0.63 4.48 -20.18
CA VAL A 19 -0.76 4.93 -20.18
C VAL A 19 -0.78 6.42 -20.55
N THR A 20 -1.37 6.75 -21.70
CA THR A 20 -1.37 8.12 -22.26
C THR A 20 -2.68 8.88 -22.04
N VAL A 21 -3.62 8.27 -21.32
CA VAL A 21 -4.92 8.84 -20.96
C VAL A 21 -4.94 9.15 -19.47
N ASP A 22 -5.81 10.07 -19.06
CA ASP A 22 -6.00 10.37 -17.65
C ASP A 22 -6.59 9.14 -16.92
N PRO A 23 -5.84 8.51 -15.99
CA PRO A 23 -6.30 7.31 -15.29
C PRO A 23 -7.55 7.51 -14.45
N TYR A 24 -7.86 8.76 -14.05
CA TYR A 24 -9.07 9.10 -13.29
C TYR A 24 -10.34 8.83 -14.10
N ASN A 25 -10.29 9.06 -15.41
CA ASN A 25 -11.45 8.95 -16.30
C ASN A 25 -11.74 7.52 -16.74
N LEU A 26 -10.84 6.57 -16.46
CA LEU A 26 -11.03 5.17 -16.82
C LEU A 26 -12.06 4.52 -15.88
N SER A 27 -12.97 3.75 -16.45
CA SER A 27 -13.77 2.77 -15.71
C SER A 27 -12.91 1.59 -15.25
N ASP A 28 -13.42 0.78 -14.32
CA ASP A 28 -12.72 -0.44 -13.88
C ASP A 28 -12.49 -1.43 -15.03
N LYS A 29 -13.44 -1.53 -15.96
CA LYS A 29 -13.29 -2.37 -17.16
C LYS A 29 -12.16 -1.88 -18.07
N GLU A 30 -12.09 -0.58 -18.30
CA GLU A 30 -11.05 -0.01 -19.17
C GLU A 30 -9.66 -0.14 -18.54
N ARG A 31 -9.54 0.09 -17.22
CA ARG A 31 -8.30 -0.16 -16.46
C ARG A 31 -7.81 -1.59 -16.61
N GLN A 32 -8.68 -2.57 -16.38
CA GLN A 32 -8.34 -3.98 -16.53
C GLN A 32 -7.94 -4.33 -17.97
N ALA A 33 -8.60 -3.76 -18.97
CA ALA A 33 -8.29 -4.01 -20.38
C ALA A 33 -6.88 -3.56 -20.77
N ILE A 34 -6.33 -2.53 -20.10
CA ILE A 34 -4.95 -2.05 -20.32
C ILE A 34 -3.95 -2.59 -19.28
N GLY A 35 -4.37 -3.54 -18.43
CA GLY A 35 -3.51 -4.13 -17.40
C GLY A 35 -3.09 -3.17 -16.29
N VAL A 36 -3.92 -2.16 -16.00
CA VAL A 36 -3.68 -1.21 -14.90
C VAL A 36 -4.48 -1.63 -13.69
N ASP A 37 -3.78 -2.03 -12.64
CA ASP A 37 -4.38 -2.32 -11.35
C ASP A 37 -4.48 -1.05 -10.50
N ARG A 38 -5.56 -0.94 -9.73
CA ARG A 38 -5.71 0.14 -8.76
C ARG A 38 -4.87 -0.19 -7.52
N LEU A 39 -4.26 0.84 -6.95
CA LEU A 39 -3.64 0.73 -5.63
C LEU A 39 -4.68 0.35 -4.56
N PRO A 40 -4.22 -0.23 -3.42
CA PRO A 40 -5.08 -0.51 -2.29
C PRO A 40 -5.92 0.71 -1.89
N GLN A 41 -7.23 0.51 -1.69
CA GLN A 41 -8.18 1.58 -1.34
C GLN A 41 -8.29 1.83 0.16
N SER A 42 -7.68 0.96 0.97
CA SER A 42 -7.66 1.10 2.42
C SER A 42 -6.32 0.69 3.01
N LEU A 43 -6.03 1.16 4.22
CA LEU A 43 -4.87 0.73 4.99
C LEU A 43 -4.89 -0.80 5.21
N LYS A 44 -6.08 -1.38 5.43
CA LYS A 44 -6.27 -2.82 5.57
C LYS A 44 -5.80 -3.59 4.33
N GLU A 45 -6.20 -3.16 3.14
CA GLU A 45 -5.74 -3.75 1.89
C GLU A 45 -4.23 -3.56 1.68
N ALA A 46 -3.71 -2.37 1.99
CA ALA A 46 -2.28 -2.08 1.83
C ALA A 46 -1.41 -2.97 2.73
N ILE A 47 -1.81 -3.17 4.00
CA ILE A 47 -1.10 -4.06 4.93
C ILE A 47 -1.25 -5.52 4.52
N ALA A 48 -2.42 -5.94 4.03
CA ALA A 48 -2.60 -7.29 3.51
C ALA A 48 -1.69 -7.58 2.29
N ASN A 49 -1.45 -6.59 1.43
CA ASN A 49 -0.53 -6.71 0.31
C ASN A 49 0.94 -6.75 0.78
N LEU A 50 1.33 -5.86 1.69
CA LEU A 50 2.69 -5.84 2.25
C LEU A 50 3.04 -7.17 2.95
N LYS A 51 2.10 -7.77 3.68
CA LYS A 51 2.28 -9.08 4.33
C LYS A 51 2.62 -10.23 3.37
N ARG A 52 2.31 -10.08 2.08
CA ARG A 52 2.57 -11.08 1.04
C ARG A 52 3.78 -10.75 0.17
N ASP A 53 4.40 -9.58 0.36
CA ASP A 53 5.52 -9.11 -0.44
C ASP A 53 6.86 -9.43 0.25
N GLU A 54 7.43 -10.58 -0.08
CA GLU A 54 8.69 -11.03 0.50
C GLU A 54 9.86 -10.08 0.23
N LEU A 55 9.87 -9.39 -0.93
CA LEU A 55 10.93 -8.46 -1.29
C LEU A 55 10.91 -7.27 -0.32
N LEU A 56 9.74 -6.66 -0.12
CA LEU A 56 9.60 -5.53 0.78
C LEU A 56 9.79 -5.91 2.25
N LEU A 57 9.29 -7.07 2.67
CA LEU A 57 9.52 -7.58 4.03
C LEU A 57 11.01 -7.79 4.31
N ARG A 58 11.74 -8.39 3.36
CA ARG A 58 13.19 -8.57 3.47
C ARG A 58 13.94 -7.24 3.47
N ALA A 59 13.53 -6.29 2.62
CA ALA A 59 14.16 -4.97 2.55
C ALA A 59 13.95 -4.15 3.83
N LEU A 60 12.80 -4.28 4.49
CA LEU A 60 12.53 -3.67 5.80
C LEU A 60 13.27 -4.39 6.93
N GLY A 61 13.51 -5.70 6.77
CA GLY A 61 14.00 -6.57 7.83
C GLY A 61 12.89 -6.99 8.80
N GLU A 62 13.12 -8.12 9.48
CA GLU A 62 12.14 -8.77 10.35
C GLU A 62 11.62 -7.82 11.44
N ARG A 63 12.51 -7.24 12.25
CA ARG A 63 12.10 -6.41 13.39
C ARG A 63 11.23 -5.22 12.97
N LEU A 64 11.63 -4.49 11.92
CA LEU A 64 10.90 -3.32 11.46
C LEU A 64 9.58 -3.70 10.80
N SER A 65 9.57 -4.72 9.94
CA SER A 65 8.34 -5.16 9.27
C SER A 65 7.31 -5.66 10.27
N THR A 66 7.71 -6.46 11.27
CA THR A 66 6.83 -6.93 12.35
C THR A 66 6.23 -5.76 13.14
N SER A 67 7.07 -4.84 13.64
CA SER A 67 6.56 -3.72 14.43
C SER A 67 5.68 -2.78 13.62
N TYR A 68 6.06 -2.49 12.37
CA TYR A 68 5.27 -1.63 11.48
C TYR A 68 3.88 -2.22 11.21
N ILE A 69 3.83 -3.49 10.84
CA ILE A 69 2.57 -4.20 10.58
C ILE A 69 1.68 -4.19 11.83
N ALA A 70 2.24 -4.55 13.00
CA ALA A 70 1.47 -4.59 14.24
C ALA A 70 0.84 -3.23 14.58
N VAL A 71 1.61 -2.14 14.46
CA VAL A 71 1.10 -0.79 14.68
C VAL A 71 0.00 -0.44 13.68
N LYS A 72 0.13 -0.83 12.41
CA LYS A 72 -0.89 -0.54 11.38
C LYS A 72 -2.15 -1.35 11.53
N GLU A 73 -2.08 -2.58 12.04
CA GLU A 73 -3.27 -3.35 12.39
C GLU A 73 -4.01 -2.72 13.57
N LEU A 74 -3.30 -2.24 14.59
CA LEU A 74 -3.90 -1.47 15.68
C LEU A 74 -4.57 -0.17 15.17
N ASP A 75 -3.92 0.56 14.25
CA ASP A 75 -4.52 1.74 13.61
C ASP A 75 -5.83 1.36 12.92
N ILE A 76 -5.86 0.27 12.14
CA ILE A 76 -7.07 -0.20 11.43
C ILE A 76 -8.21 -0.50 12.39
N ASP A 77 -7.93 -1.27 13.45
CA ASP A 77 -8.96 -1.65 14.43
C ASP A 77 -9.50 -0.44 15.18
N ALA A 78 -8.62 0.50 15.53
CA ALA A 78 -8.98 1.72 16.24
C ALA A 78 -9.86 2.64 15.37
N PHE A 79 -9.54 2.79 14.07
CA PHE A 79 -10.39 3.53 13.13
C PHE A 79 -11.72 2.84 12.85
N ALA A 80 -11.76 1.50 12.81
CA ALA A 80 -13.01 0.76 12.62
C ALA A 80 -13.97 0.86 13.82
N ALA A 81 -13.41 1.07 15.02
CA ALA A 81 -14.16 1.27 16.26
C ALA A 81 -14.43 2.75 16.59
N ALA A 82 -14.01 3.67 15.72
CA ALA A 82 -14.01 5.10 16.01
C ALA A 82 -15.41 5.71 16.05
N ASP A 83 -15.69 6.43 17.14
CA ASP A 83 -16.72 7.48 17.22
C ASP A 83 -16.09 8.87 16.99
N GLU A 84 -16.91 9.92 16.94
CA GLU A 84 -16.47 11.31 16.72
C GLU A 84 -15.39 11.78 17.74
N ALA A 85 -15.37 11.18 18.94
CA ALA A 85 -14.39 11.47 19.98
C ALA A 85 -13.03 10.78 19.76
N PHE A 86 -12.99 9.67 19.02
CA PHE A 86 -11.75 9.00 18.62
C PHE A 86 -10.95 9.83 17.60
N GLU A 87 -11.62 10.43 16.62
CA GLU A 87 -10.97 11.30 15.63
C GLU A 87 -10.25 12.48 16.31
N PHE A 88 -10.90 13.09 17.30
CA PHE A 88 -10.32 14.22 18.05
C PHE A 88 -9.06 13.84 18.82
N ARG A 89 -9.03 12.65 19.45
CA ARG A 89 -7.85 12.18 20.22
C ARG A 89 -6.65 11.86 19.32
N GLN A 90 -6.87 11.25 18.16
CA GLN A 90 -5.77 10.90 17.25
C GLN A 90 -5.10 12.13 16.63
N HIS A 91 -5.85 13.22 16.41
CA HIS A 91 -5.27 14.47 15.92
C HIS A 91 -4.34 15.16 16.94
N ILE A 92 -4.64 15.08 18.25
CA ILE A 92 -3.87 15.79 19.30
C ILE A 92 -2.56 15.09 19.68
N TYR A 93 -2.48 13.76 19.59
CA TYR A 93 -1.26 13.04 19.99
C TYR A 93 -0.29 12.80 18.82
N LYS A 94 -0.74 13.07 17.59
CA LYS A 94 0.02 12.80 16.36
C LYS A 94 0.61 14.06 15.73
N TYR A 95 0.15 15.25 16.15
CA TYR A 95 0.62 16.58 15.77
C TYR A 95 0.67 17.49 16.99
#